data_AF-A0A7C7S5F9-F1
#
_entry.id   AF-A0A7C7S5F9-F1
#
_cell.length_a   1.000
_cell.length_b   1.000
_cell.length_c   1.000
_cell.angle_alpha   90.00
_cell.angle_beta   90.00
_cell.angle_gamma   90.00
#
_symmetry.space_group_name_H-M   'P 1'
#
loop_
_entity.id
_entity.type
_entity.pdbx_description
1 polymer ?
#
loop_
_entity_poly.entity_id
_entity_poly.type
_entity_poly.pdbx_seq_one_letter_code
_entity_poly.pdbx_strand_id
1 'polypeptide(L)'
;MKKTVLFWLIFLLVIFSAACAPITRPEQDTVVDSLPLEAGQTLGQSFVARFDGLNSVGIYLAPLEPGNGEIQLTLRNKAQGQKLGRATISIATITAPGFYRFSLPTQANSNQKDYYLTLKIKGAGSVNVGTAPGNTYLNGALYHNGAPDDAHQMAFQLSYHPPRLAMGLLKEGLTWGWYLLVAAFLFVLPGWAILAGTGGRGDGVRGGESVEGETRGSDGDTPGNYTPDTHLVYLAMRNRWVKLGLAAGISVAIYPILFLWTDLIGLHLGALYAWIPPLAGAVLLLWKYVKAWHQGALKKLRLPGIQLADAALLFVLGLVILTRFWVIRSLPLPMWGDSYQHTMMAQLLVDNGGLFNSWKPYAELTTFTYHFGFHSLVAIFHWITQLSLPQSTLWVGQILNILAVIVIYPLAMLIFNN
;
A
#
# COMPACT_ATOMS: atom_id res chain seq x y z
N MET A 1 19.70 24.76 -12.85
CA MET A 1 18.39 24.95 -12.20
C MET A 1 17.27 25.34 -13.17
N LYS A 2 17.37 26.43 -13.95
CA LYS A 2 16.25 26.91 -14.81
C LYS A 2 15.77 25.90 -15.88
N LYS A 3 16.68 25.16 -16.55
CA LYS A 3 16.32 24.17 -17.59
C LYS A 3 15.60 22.94 -17.03
N THR A 4 15.99 22.48 -15.83
CA THR A 4 15.36 21.35 -15.14
C THR A 4 13.95 21.70 -14.67
N VAL A 5 13.76 22.92 -14.13
CA VAL A 5 12.43 23.41 -13.72
C VAL A 5 11.50 23.57 -14.93
N LEU A 6 12.02 24.10 -16.04
CA LEU A 6 11.25 24.23 -17.29
C LEU A 6 10.84 22.87 -17.87
N PHE A 7 11.74 21.88 -17.83
CA PHE A 7 11.43 20.51 -18.26
C PHE A 7 10.30 19.90 -17.41
N TRP A 8 10.37 20.00 -16.08
CA TRP A 8 9.30 19.50 -15.20
C TRP A 8 7.98 20.25 -15.37
N LEU A 9 8.02 21.55 -15.64
CA LEU A 9 6.81 22.34 -15.92
C LEU A 9 6.17 21.94 -17.25
N ILE A 10 6.95 21.72 -18.31
CA ILE A 10 6.44 21.25 -19.60
C ILE A 10 5.89 19.82 -19.46
N PHE A 11 6.58 18.95 -18.73
CA PHE A 11 6.13 17.59 -18.45
C PHE A 11 4.80 17.57 -17.68
N LEU A 12 4.67 18.40 -16.63
CA LEU A 12 3.41 18.60 -15.90
C LEU A 12 2.33 19.18 -16.81
N LEU A 13 2.64 20.19 -17.62
CA LEU A 13 1.68 20.82 -18.54
C LEU A 13 1.14 19.83 -19.58
N VAL A 14 2.00 18.94 -20.12
CA VAL A 14 1.62 17.88 -21.06
C VAL A 14 0.75 16.81 -20.38
N ILE A 15 1.02 16.48 -19.11
CA ILE A 15 0.17 15.57 -18.33
C ILE A 15 -1.21 16.21 -18.06
N PHE A 16 -1.25 17.52 -17.77
CA PHE A 16 -2.51 18.22 -17.47
C PHE A 16 -3.35 18.55 -18.71
N SER A 17 -2.76 18.72 -19.89
CA SER A 17 -3.51 19.06 -21.12
C SER A 17 -4.29 17.89 -21.72
N ALA A 18 -4.04 16.64 -21.30
CA ALA A 18 -4.79 15.46 -21.74
C ALA A 18 -6.02 15.11 -20.86
N ALA A 19 -6.29 15.86 -19.78
CA ALA A 19 -7.17 15.42 -18.69
C ALA A 19 -8.67 15.74 -18.87
N CYS A 20 -9.12 16.28 -20.00
CA CYS A 20 -10.52 16.73 -20.16
C CYS A 20 -11.49 15.66 -20.70
N ALA A 21 -11.00 14.54 -21.22
CA ALA A 21 -11.86 13.44 -21.64
C ALA A 21 -12.20 12.53 -20.44
N PRO A 22 -13.45 12.05 -20.30
CA PRO A 22 -13.78 11.05 -19.30
C PRO A 22 -12.95 9.79 -19.51
N ILE A 23 -12.32 9.32 -18.43
CA ILE A 23 -11.48 8.13 -18.46
C ILE A 23 -12.40 6.92 -18.38
N THR A 24 -12.59 6.24 -19.52
CA THR A 24 -13.35 4.99 -19.60
C THR A 24 -12.41 3.81 -19.37
N ARG A 25 -12.81 2.92 -18.48
CA ARG A 25 -12.12 1.68 -18.17
C ARG A 25 -12.99 0.49 -18.55
N PRO A 26 -12.49 -0.44 -19.37
CA PRO A 26 -13.12 -1.75 -19.52
C PRO A 26 -12.99 -2.51 -18.20
N GLU A 27 -14.11 -2.90 -17.60
CA GLU A 27 -14.12 -3.80 -16.43
C GLU A 27 -14.38 -5.23 -16.87
N GLN A 28 -15.40 -5.42 -17.70
CA GLN A 28 -15.67 -6.64 -18.45
C GLN A 28 -16.02 -6.18 -19.87
N ASP A 29 -15.17 -6.42 -20.85
CA ASP A 29 -15.41 -6.04 -22.25
C ASP A 29 -15.59 -7.23 -23.21
N THR A 30 -15.45 -8.46 -22.71
CA THR A 30 -15.60 -9.67 -23.51
C THR A 30 -17.08 -9.96 -23.74
N VAL A 31 -17.48 -10.16 -24.98
CA VAL A 31 -18.85 -10.55 -25.35
C VAL A 31 -18.77 -11.88 -26.07
N VAL A 32 -19.32 -12.92 -25.47
CA VAL A 32 -19.35 -14.29 -26.02
C VAL A 32 -20.78 -14.72 -26.33
N ASP A 33 -21.75 -14.20 -25.57
CA ASP A 33 -23.17 -14.50 -25.71
C ASP A 33 -23.99 -13.22 -25.49
N SER A 34 -25.32 -13.33 -25.53
CA SER A 34 -26.22 -12.24 -25.18
C SER A 34 -27.50 -12.72 -24.53
N LEU A 35 -28.03 -11.92 -23.60
CA LEU A 35 -29.34 -12.15 -23.01
C LEU A 35 -30.36 -11.13 -23.54
N PRO A 36 -31.56 -11.56 -23.94
CA PRO A 36 -32.60 -10.63 -24.33
C PRO A 36 -33.06 -9.82 -23.11
N LEU A 37 -33.29 -8.53 -23.33
CA LEU A 37 -33.95 -7.63 -22.40
C LEU A 37 -35.25 -7.19 -23.06
N GLU A 38 -36.37 -7.68 -22.51
CA GLU A 38 -37.72 -7.38 -22.99
C GLU A 38 -38.52 -6.55 -21.97
N ALA A 39 -39.68 -6.04 -22.40
CA ALA A 39 -40.60 -5.36 -21.50
C ALA A 39 -41.07 -6.31 -20.38
N GLY A 40 -40.97 -5.88 -19.13
CA GLY A 40 -41.32 -6.68 -17.95
C GLY A 40 -40.15 -7.49 -17.36
N GLN A 41 -39.05 -7.66 -18.09
CA GLN A 41 -37.82 -8.25 -17.58
C GLN A 41 -36.88 -7.20 -17.01
N THR A 42 -35.97 -7.64 -16.14
CA THR A 42 -34.89 -6.81 -15.61
C THR A 42 -33.58 -7.58 -15.61
N LEU A 43 -32.51 -6.90 -16.02
CA LEU A 43 -31.15 -7.41 -15.90
C LEU A 43 -30.39 -6.51 -14.94
N GLY A 44 -29.72 -7.09 -13.95
CA GLY A 44 -28.91 -6.40 -12.97
C GLY A 44 -27.46 -6.85 -13.02
N GLN A 45 -26.55 -6.01 -12.53
CA GLN A 45 -25.14 -6.35 -12.39
C GLN A 45 -24.61 -5.68 -11.13
N SER A 46 -24.01 -6.44 -10.22
CA SER A 46 -23.16 -5.87 -9.17
C SER A 46 -21.74 -5.66 -9.69
N PHE A 47 -21.08 -4.61 -9.22
CA PHE A 47 -19.70 -4.29 -9.62
C PHE A 47 -19.01 -3.40 -8.60
N VAL A 48 -17.68 -3.32 -8.69
CA VAL A 48 -16.86 -2.41 -7.88
C VAL A 48 -16.34 -1.25 -8.71
N ALA A 49 -16.59 -0.02 -8.27
CA ALA A 49 -15.96 1.16 -8.84
C ALA A 49 -14.52 1.28 -8.31
N ARG A 50 -13.53 1.20 -9.19
CA ARG A 50 -12.11 1.13 -8.81
C ARG A 50 -11.43 2.48 -8.55
N PHE A 51 -12.12 3.57 -8.90
CA PHE A 51 -11.65 4.94 -8.73
C PHE A 51 -12.77 5.86 -8.23
N ASP A 52 -12.41 7.06 -7.79
CA ASP A 52 -13.39 8.07 -7.41
C ASP A 52 -13.97 8.79 -8.64
N GLY A 53 -15.20 9.29 -8.50
CA GLY A 53 -15.90 10.06 -9.52
C GLY A 53 -16.63 9.24 -10.59
N LEU A 54 -17.10 8.02 -10.30
CA LEU A 54 -17.95 7.25 -11.23
C LEU A 54 -19.09 8.14 -11.76
N ASN A 55 -19.18 8.32 -13.07
CA ASN A 55 -20.17 9.21 -13.70
C ASN A 55 -20.88 8.62 -14.91
N SER A 56 -20.48 7.45 -15.39
CA SER A 56 -21.25 6.72 -16.40
C SER A 56 -20.92 5.25 -16.42
N VAL A 57 -21.85 4.48 -16.97
CA VAL A 57 -21.69 3.07 -17.29
C VAL A 57 -21.95 2.87 -18.77
N GLY A 58 -21.03 2.22 -19.48
CA GLY A 58 -21.24 1.74 -20.84
C GLY A 58 -21.70 0.29 -20.80
N ILE A 59 -22.81 -0.06 -21.44
CA ILE A 59 -23.30 -1.45 -21.54
C ILE A 59 -23.24 -1.88 -23.00
N TYR A 60 -22.77 -3.10 -23.26
CA TYR A 60 -22.84 -3.66 -24.60
C TYR A 60 -24.29 -4.05 -24.94
N LEU A 61 -24.85 -3.42 -25.97
CA LEU A 61 -26.20 -3.68 -26.45
C LEU A 61 -26.18 -3.98 -27.94
N ALA A 62 -27.07 -4.86 -28.38
CA ALA A 62 -27.34 -5.13 -29.79
C ALA A 62 -28.85 -5.04 -30.07
N PRO A 63 -29.26 -4.57 -31.26
CA PRO A 63 -30.68 -4.50 -31.61
C PRO A 63 -31.31 -5.90 -31.64
N LEU A 64 -32.53 -6.05 -31.10
CA LEU A 64 -33.34 -7.26 -31.21
C LEU A 64 -34.66 -6.95 -31.93
N GLU A 65 -35.54 -6.16 -31.32
CA GLU A 65 -36.76 -5.65 -31.96
C GLU A 65 -36.83 -4.12 -31.91
N PRO A 66 -37.12 -3.45 -33.04
CA PRO A 66 -37.24 -2.01 -33.09
C PRO A 66 -38.44 -1.54 -32.25
N GLY A 67 -38.31 -0.36 -31.63
CA GLY A 67 -39.40 0.23 -30.88
C GLY A 67 -39.08 1.65 -30.41
N ASN A 68 -40.12 2.36 -30.00
CA ASN A 68 -40.03 3.72 -29.46
C ASN A 68 -39.81 3.75 -27.93
N GLY A 69 -39.58 2.59 -27.31
CA GLY A 69 -39.31 2.48 -25.89
C GLY A 69 -37.93 3.01 -25.48
N GLU A 70 -37.72 3.05 -24.17
CA GLU A 70 -36.47 3.48 -23.55
C GLU A 70 -35.90 2.39 -22.66
N ILE A 71 -34.58 2.22 -22.73
CA ILE A 71 -33.82 1.42 -21.78
C ILE A 71 -33.48 2.31 -20.59
N GLN A 72 -33.97 1.95 -19.41
CA GLN A 72 -33.74 2.67 -18.17
C GLN A 72 -32.71 1.94 -17.31
N LEU A 73 -31.55 2.59 -17.11
CA LEU A 73 -30.55 2.20 -16.14
C LEU A 73 -30.83 2.89 -14.81
N THR A 74 -30.82 2.13 -13.71
CA THR A 74 -30.85 2.66 -12.34
C THR A 74 -29.63 2.18 -11.58
N LEU A 75 -28.88 3.10 -10.98
CA LEU A 75 -27.74 2.80 -10.12
C LEU A 75 -28.17 2.81 -8.64
N ARG A 76 -27.70 1.84 -7.87
CA ARG A 76 -27.90 1.71 -6.42
C ARG A 76 -26.57 1.41 -5.73
N ASN A 77 -26.49 1.67 -4.43
CA ASN A 77 -25.33 1.27 -3.63
C ASN A 77 -25.25 -0.26 -3.43
N LYS A 78 -26.40 -0.95 -3.37
CA LYS A 78 -26.53 -2.42 -3.28
C LYS A 78 -27.84 -2.86 -3.95
N ALA A 79 -28.03 -4.16 -4.17
CA ALA A 79 -29.21 -4.72 -4.85
C ALA A 79 -30.55 -4.15 -4.33
N GLN A 80 -30.72 -4.17 -3.01
CA GLN A 80 -31.90 -3.67 -2.30
C GLN A 80 -31.64 -2.32 -1.61
N GLY A 81 -30.66 -1.55 -2.09
CA GLY A 81 -30.21 -0.34 -1.43
C GLY A 81 -30.77 0.96 -2.02
N GLN A 82 -30.21 2.08 -1.56
CA GLN A 82 -30.59 3.43 -1.97
C GLN A 82 -30.30 3.64 -3.47
N LYS A 83 -31.25 4.27 -4.17
CA LYS A 83 -31.07 4.72 -5.56
C LYS A 83 -30.17 5.95 -5.59
N LEU A 84 -29.11 5.88 -6.40
CA LEU A 84 -28.08 6.91 -6.51
C LEU A 84 -28.16 7.70 -7.81
N GLY A 85 -28.78 7.13 -8.84
CA GLY A 85 -28.91 7.76 -10.14
C GLY A 85 -29.76 6.95 -11.10
N ARG A 86 -30.20 7.61 -12.17
CA ARG A 86 -30.94 7.00 -13.28
C ARG A 86 -30.46 7.62 -14.58
N ALA A 87 -30.38 6.81 -15.61
CA ALA A 87 -30.09 7.21 -16.98
C ALA A 87 -31.06 6.49 -17.93
N THR A 88 -31.36 7.10 -19.07
CA THR A 88 -32.20 6.50 -20.10
C THR A 88 -31.54 6.69 -21.47
N ILE A 89 -31.72 5.70 -22.33
CA ILE A 89 -31.41 5.79 -23.76
C ILE A 89 -32.59 5.24 -24.56
N SER A 90 -32.85 5.80 -25.74
CA SER A 90 -33.92 5.34 -26.61
C SER A 90 -33.51 4.07 -27.36
N ILE A 91 -34.39 3.08 -27.45
CA ILE A 91 -34.14 1.83 -28.21
C ILE A 91 -33.86 2.14 -29.69
N ALA A 92 -34.50 3.18 -30.24
CA ALA A 92 -34.28 3.62 -31.61
C ALA A 92 -32.83 4.08 -31.89
N THR A 93 -32.04 4.39 -30.86
CA THR A 93 -30.61 4.73 -31.02
C THR A 93 -29.70 3.50 -31.09
N ILE A 94 -30.21 2.32 -30.77
CA ILE A 94 -29.49 1.05 -30.81
C ILE A 94 -29.58 0.47 -32.23
N THR A 95 -28.79 0.99 -33.16
CA THR A 95 -28.81 0.56 -34.58
C THR A 95 -27.76 -0.51 -34.91
N ALA A 96 -26.76 -0.70 -34.04
CA ALA A 96 -25.70 -1.68 -34.24
C ALA A 96 -25.20 -2.22 -32.87
N PRO A 97 -24.58 -3.41 -32.83
CA PRO A 97 -23.95 -3.91 -31.61
C PRO A 97 -22.81 -2.99 -31.14
N GLY A 98 -22.79 -2.63 -29.85
CA GLY A 98 -21.72 -1.81 -29.28
C GLY A 98 -21.96 -1.36 -27.85
N PHE A 99 -20.98 -0.64 -27.28
CA PHE A 99 -21.11 -0.04 -25.95
C PHE A 99 -21.90 1.28 -26.00
N TYR A 100 -23.06 1.29 -25.35
CA TYR A 100 -23.91 2.47 -25.22
C TYR A 100 -23.77 3.07 -23.82
N ARG A 101 -23.54 4.39 -23.79
CA ARG A 101 -23.22 5.12 -22.56
C ARG A 101 -24.47 5.62 -21.84
N PHE A 102 -24.57 5.24 -20.57
CA PHE A 102 -25.56 5.76 -19.62
C PHE A 102 -24.89 6.79 -18.70
N SER A 103 -25.18 8.07 -18.93
CA SER A 103 -24.67 9.17 -18.10
C SER A 103 -25.40 9.27 -16.77
N LEU A 104 -24.66 9.24 -15.67
CA LEU A 104 -25.17 9.25 -14.31
C LEU A 104 -24.67 10.49 -13.55
N PRO A 105 -25.35 10.91 -12.47
CA PRO A 105 -24.78 11.87 -11.54
C PRO A 105 -23.43 11.37 -11.03
N THR A 106 -22.43 12.25 -10.97
CA THR A 106 -21.09 11.90 -10.47
C THR A 106 -21.15 11.43 -9.02
N GLN A 107 -20.72 10.20 -8.77
CA GLN A 107 -20.69 9.58 -7.45
C GLN A 107 -19.39 9.95 -6.74
N ALA A 108 -19.49 10.85 -5.76
CA ALA A 108 -18.35 11.19 -4.89
C ALA A 108 -18.03 10.06 -3.91
N ASN A 109 -16.74 9.89 -3.62
CA ASN A 109 -16.22 8.77 -2.82
C ASN A 109 -16.61 7.40 -3.38
N SER A 110 -16.56 7.21 -4.70
CA SER A 110 -16.84 5.92 -5.36
C SER A 110 -15.65 4.96 -5.38
N ASN A 111 -14.45 5.41 -5.00
CA ASN A 111 -13.25 4.58 -4.99
C ASN A 111 -13.42 3.33 -4.10
N GLN A 112 -13.19 2.16 -4.70
CA GLN A 112 -13.31 0.83 -4.08
C GLN A 112 -14.68 0.56 -3.43
N LYS A 113 -15.77 1.07 -4.04
CA LYS A 113 -17.13 0.82 -3.53
C LYS A 113 -17.92 -0.10 -4.44
N ASP A 114 -18.73 -0.94 -3.80
CA ASP A 114 -19.71 -1.78 -4.45
C ASP A 114 -20.90 -0.95 -4.93
N TYR A 115 -21.40 -1.32 -6.10
CA TYR A 115 -22.59 -0.78 -6.72
C TYR A 115 -23.43 -1.90 -7.32
N TYR A 116 -24.70 -1.58 -7.57
CA TYR A 116 -25.61 -2.42 -8.30
C TYR A 116 -26.36 -1.60 -9.34
N LEU A 117 -26.28 -2.00 -10.61
CA LEU A 117 -27.09 -1.43 -11.67
C LEU A 117 -28.25 -2.35 -12.03
N THR A 118 -29.34 -1.75 -12.53
CA THR A 118 -30.46 -2.48 -13.12
C THR A 118 -30.86 -1.83 -14.44
N LEU A 119 -31.03 -2.64 -15.47
CA LEU A 119 -31.61 -2.31 -16.76
C LEU A 119 -33.04 -2.83 -16.83
N LYS A 120 -33.91 -2.03 -17.44
CA LYS A 120 -35.28 -2.42 -17.77
C LYS A 120 -35.79 -1.60 -18.96
N ILE A 121 -36.68 -2.16 -19.74
CA ILE A 121 -37.35 -1.44 -20.82
C ILE A 121 -38.63 -0.79 -20.33
N LYS A 122 -38.88 0.44 -20.79
CA LYS A 122 -40.16 1.13 -20.69
C LYS A 122 -40.68 1.44 -22.09
N GLY A 123 -41.82 0.88 -22.48
CA GLY A 123 -42.40 1.03 -23.81
C GLY A 123 -42.16 -0.18 -24.70
N ALA A 124 -42.24 -0.01 -26.02
CA ALA A 124 -42.11 -1.07 -27.00
C ALA A 124 -40.66 -1.25 -27.50
N GLY A 125 -40.33 -2.46 -27.95
CA GLY A 125 -39.01 -2.85 -28.45
C GLY A 125 -38.23 -3.71 -27.45
N SER A 126 -37.17 -4.34 -27.94
CA SER A 126 -36.29 -5.21 -27.16
C SER A 126 -34.86 -5.09 -27.65
N VAL A 127 -33.90 -5.41 -26.78
CA VAL A 127 -32.47 -5.41 -27.12
C VAL A 127 -31.78 -6.63 -26.51
N ASN A 128 -30.69 -7.05 -27.12
CA ASN A 128 -29.78 -8.03 -26.54
C ASN A 128 -28.72 -7.30 -25.71
N VAL A 129 -28.48 -7.77 -24.49
CA VAL A 129 -27.39 -7.32 -23.63
C VAL A 129 -26.24 -8.30 -23.79
N GLY A 130 -25.06 -7.81 -24.17
CA GLY A 130 -23.86 -8.65 -24.32
C GLY A 130 -23.42 -9.24 -22.99
N THR A 131 -23.09 -10.54 -23.00
CA THR A 131 -22.67 -11.28 -21.83
C THR A 131 -21.43 -12.15 -22.11
N ALA A 132 -20.81 -12.60 -21.02
CA ALA A 132 -19.73 -13.57 -21.00
C ALA A 132 -19.95 -14.58 -19.86
N PRO A 133 -19.16 -15.66 -19.75
CA PRO A 133 -19.29 -16.62 -18.66
C PRO A 133 -19.20 -15.98 -17.27
N GLY A 134 -19.91 -16.58 -16.30
CA GLY A 134 -20.05 -16.13 -14.91
C GLY A 134 -18.73 -15.80 -14.18
N ASN A 135 -17.66 -16.48 -14.53
CA ASN A 135 -16.33 -16.32 -13.94
C ASN A 135 -15.47 -15.20 -14.57
N THR A 136 -15.95 -14.52 -15.61
CA THR A 136 -15.17 -13.50 -16.34
C THR A 136 -14.93 -12.23 -15.51
N TYR A 137 -15.81 -11.95 -14.54
CA TYR A 137 -15.69 -10.80 -13.65
C TYR A 137 -15.87 -11.22 -12.20
N LEU A 138 -14.79 -11.19 -11.42
CA LEU A 138 -14.76 -11.73 -10.05
C LEU A 138 -15.39 -10.81 -8.99
N ASN A 139 -15.58 -9.53 -9.30
CA ASN A 139 -16.02 -8.53 -8.31
C ASN A 139 -17.52 -8.18 -8.48
N GLY A 140 -18.32 -9.15 -8.91
CA GLY A 140 -19.72 -8.93 -9.21
C GLY A 140 -20.44 -10.16 -9.73
N ALA A 141 -21.75 -10.04 -9.88
CA ALA A 141 -22.62 -11.06 -10.44
C ALA A 141 -23.72 -10.40 -11.27
N LEU A 142 -24.15 -11.11 -12.32
CA LEU A 142 -25.35 -10.78 -13.06
C LEU A 142 -26.59 -11.19 -12.25
N TYR A 143 -27.68 -10.47 -12.43
CA TYR A 143 -28.99 -10.81 -11.88
C TYR A 143 -30.03 -10.78 -13.00
N HIS A 144 -30.87 -11.80 -13.09
CA HIS A 144 -32.00 -11.85 -13.99
C HIS A 144 -33.30 -11.85 -13.17
N ASN A 145 -34.15 -10.83 -13.39
CA ASN A 145 -35.41 -10.64 -12.66
C ASN A 145 -35.23 -10.60 -11.13
N GLY A 146 -34.07 -10.11 -10.69
CA GLY A 146 -33.72 -9.96 -9.28
C GLY A 146 -33.11 -11.21 -8.64
N ALA A 147 -33.04 -12.35 -9.34
CA ALA A 147 -32.32 -13.54 -8.90
C ALA A 147 -30.89 -13.54 -9.47
N PRO A 148 -29.87 -14.02 -8.73
CA PRO A 148 -28.52 -14.13 -9.26
C PRO A 148 -28.46 -15.12 -10.43
N ASP A 149 -27.67 -14.77 -11.45
CA ASP A 149 -27.34 -15.63 -12.58
C ASP A 149 -25.84 -15.93 -12.53
N ASP A 150 -25.50 -17.17 -12.15
CA ASP A 150 -24.12 -17.63 -12.01
C ASP A 150 -23.48 -18.04 -13.34
N ALA A 151 -24.27 -18.16 -14.41
CA ALA A 151 -23.79 -18.59 -15.73
C ALA A 151 -23.21 -17.42 -16.53
N HIS A 152 -23.67 -16.20 -16.28
CA HIS A 152 -23.35 -15.03 -17.10
C HIS A 152 -22.83 -13.84 -16.29
N GLN A 153 -22.06 -12.98 -16.97
CA GLN A 153 -21.67 -11.64 -16.54
C GLN A 153 -22.02 -10.66 -17.65
N MET A 154 -22.52 -9.47 -17.30
CA MET A 154 -22.75 -8.41 -18.27
C MET A 154 -21.43 -7.88 -18.82
N ALA A 155 -21.40 -7.51 -20.10
CA ALA A 155 -20.31 -6.71 -20.65
C ALA A 155 -20.54 -5.22 -20.39
N PHE A 156 -19.63 -4.62 -19.61
CA PHE A 156 -19.73 -3.23 -19.18
C PHE A 156 -18.38 -2.51 -19.01
N GLN A 157 -18.46 -1.20 -19.18
CA GLN A 157 -17.36 -0.26 -18.97
C GLN A 157 -17.77 0.81 -17.97
N LEU A 158 -16.82 1.29 -17.17
CA LEU A 158 -17.05 2.38 -16.23
C LEU A 158 -16.30 3.62 -16.68
N SER A 159 -16.92 4.79 -16.61
CA SER A 159 -16.19 6.05 -16.80
C SER A 159 -16.19 6.90 -15.54
N TYR A 160 -15.10 7.66 -15.39
CA TYR A 160 -14.85 8.48 -14.21
C TYR A 160 -14.66 9.95 -14.61
N HIS A 161 -15.15 10.83 -13.74
CA HIS A 161 -14.95 12.27 -13.83
C HIS A 161 -13.48 12.62 -13.50
N PRO A 162 -12.67 13.14 -14.45
CA PRO A 162 -11.22 13.19 -14.29
C PRO A 162 -10.72 13.98 -13.06
N PRO A 163 -11.26 15.17 -12.73
CA PRO A 163 -10.87 15.88 -11.51
C PRO A 163 -11.12 15.09 -10.22
N ARG A 164 -12.18 14.28 -10.19
CA ARG A 164 -12.53 13.46 -9.01
C ARG A 164 -11.63 12.24 -8.93
N LEU A 165 -11.36 11.59 -10.06
CA LEU A 165 -10.40 10.50 -10.13
C LEU A 165 -9.03 10.94 -9.62
N ALA A 166 -8.51 12.08 -10.10
CA ALA A 166 -7.22 12.63 -9.67
C ALA A 166 -7.20 12.93 -8.16
N MET A 167 -8.27 13.56 -7.64
CA MET A 167 -8.41 13.81 -6.20
C MET A 167 -8.45 12.51 -5.38
N GLY A 168 -9.17 11.50 -5.87
CA GLY A 168 -9.24 10.18 -5.25
C GLY A 168 -7.87 9.51 -5.15
N LEU A 169 -7.09 9.53 -6.25
CA LEU A 169 -5.73 9.01 -6.28
C LEU A 169 -4.77 9.80 -5.37
N LEU A 170 -4.91 11.13 -5.32
CA LEU A 170 -4.12 11.96 -4.40
C LEU A 170 -4.40 11.60 -2.94
N LYS A 171 -5.69 11.49 -2.57
CA LYS A 171 -6.10 11.09 -1.22
C LYS A 171 -5.56 9.71 -0.85
N GLU A 172 -5.59 8.79 -1.79
CA GLU A 172 -5.04 7.45 -1.63
C GLU A 172 -3.52 7.48 -1.43
N GLY A 173 -2.80 8.25 -2.25
CA GLY A 173 -1.36 8.46 -2.08
C GLY A 173 -0.98 9.11 -0.74
N LEU A 174 -1.77 10.06 -0.24
CA LEU A 174 -1.60 10.64 1.10
C LEU A 174 -1.82 9.59 2.20
N THR A 175 -2.80 8.71 2.01
CA THR A 175 -3.09 7.60 2.93
C THR A 175 -1.92 6.62 2.98
N TRP A 176 -1.34 6.29 1.82
CA TRP A 176 -0.13 5.46 1.75
C TRP A 176 1.08 6.14 2.41
N GLY A 177 1.24 7.44 2.20
CA GLY A 177 2.27 8.24 2.87
C GLY A 177 2.14 8.18 4.38
N TRP A 178 0.91 8.27 4.92
CA TRP A 178 0.64 8.10 6.33
C TRP A 178 1.06 6.71 6.84
N TYR A 179 0.72 5.64 6.14
CA TYR A 179 1.14 4.28 6.51
C TYR A 179 2.66 4.10 6.49
N LEU A 180 3.36 4.70 5.53
CA LEU A 180 4.82 4.71 5.50
C LEU A 180 5.44 5.51 6.65
N LEU A 181 4.81 6.60 7.07
CA LEU A 181 5.26 7.35 8.26
C LEU A 181 5.10 6.53 9.53
N VAL A 182 3.97 5.84 9.69
CA VAL A 182 3.76 4.90 10.81
C VAL A 182 4.78 3.76 10.75
N ALA A 183 5.06 3.22 9.56
CA ALA A 183 6.08 2.20 9.37
C ALA A 183 7.49 2.72 9.74
N ALA A 184 7.86 3.95 9.37
CA ALA A 184 9.14 4.53 9.75
C ALA A 184 9.22 4.77 11.27
N PHE A 185 8.13 5.23 11.88
CA PHE A 185 8.02 5.40 13.32
C PHE A 185 8.24 4.06 14.04
N LEU A 186 7.56 2.98 13.63
CA LEU A 186 7.66 1.68 14.27
C LEU A 186 8.95 0.92 13.92
N PHE A 187 9.28 0.85 12.64
CA PHE A 187 10.25 -0.08 12.09
C PHE A 187 11.56 0.57 11.67
N VAL A 188 11.81 1.85 11.95
CA VAL A 188 13.10 2.50 11.66
C VAL A 188 13.61 3.30 12.85
N LEU A 189 12.75 4.11 13.47
CA LEU A 189 13.14 5.07 14.50
C LEU A 189 13.82 4.41 15.73
N PRO A 190 13.32 3.29 16.31
CA PRO A 190 13.95 2.68 17.48
C PRO A 190 15.38 2.22 17.20
N GLY A 191 15.59 1.48 16.10
CA GLY A 191 16.90 1.00 15.70
C GLY A 191 17.85 2.13 15.30
N TRP A 192 17.32 3.19 14.66
CA TRP A 192 18.12 4.37 14.33
C TRP A 192 18.64 5.07 15.59
N ALA A 193 17.81 5.18 16.63
CA ALA A 193 18.21 5.76 17.91
C ALA A 193 19.30 4.93 18.60
N ILE A 194 19.18 3.60 18.59
CA ILE A 194 20.21 2.69 19.13
C ILE A 194 21.55 2.88 18.40
N LEU A 195 21.54 2.84 17.06
CA LEU A 195 22.75 3.05 16.25
C LEU A 195 23.34 4.46 16.42
N ALA A 196 22.50 5.48 16.62
CA ALA A 196 22.95 6.82 16.92
C ALA A 196 23.58 6.94 18.31
N GLY A 197 23.13 6.14 19.29
CA GLY A 197 23.68 6.08 20.64
C GLY A 197 25.05 5.42 20.70
N THR A 198 25.30 4.38 19.89
CA THR A 198 26.57 3.63 19.90
C THR A 198 27.71 4.32 19.15
N GLY A 199 27.42 5.12 18.12
CA GLY A 199 28.44 5.79 17.30
C GLY A 199 29.15 7.01 17.93
N GLY A 200 28.93 7.31 19.22
CA GLY A 200 29.40 8.55 19.86
C GLY A 200 30.77 8.49 20.56
N ARG A 201 31.55 7.41 20.44
CA ARG A 201 32.77 7.21 21.24
C ARG A 201 34.11 7.43 20.50
N GLY A 202 34.11 7.74 19.20
CA GLY A 202 35.34 7.82 18.38
C GLY A 202 35.74 9.20 17.83
N ASP A 203 34.84 10.18 17.79
CA ASP A 203 35.09 11.44 17.05
C ASP A 203 35.70 12.57 17.89
N GLY A 204 36.15 12.27 19.11
CA GLY A 204 36.76 13.23 20.03
C GLY A 204 38.22 12.87 20.33
N VAL A 205 39.14 13.71 19.87
CA VAL A 205 40.55 13.79 20.28
C VAL A 205 41.50 12.79 19.62
N ARG A 206 42.09 13.20 18.48
CA ARG A 206 43.54 13.14 18.18
C ARG A 206 43.83 14.06 17.01
N GLY A 207 43.63 15.36 17.23
CA GLY A 207 44.16 16.42 16.39
C GLY A 207 45.15 17.19 17.23
N GLY A 208 46.44 17.03 16.94
CA GLY A 208 47.53 17.78 17.57
C GLY A 208 48.52 16.90 18.30
N GLU A 209 49.49 16.37 17.56
CA GLU A 209 50.90 16.38 17.97
C GLU A 209 51.76 16.07 16.74
N SER A 210 52.24 17.15 16.14
CA SER A 210 53.43 17.13 15.30
C SER A 210 54.62 16.76 16.17
N VAL A 211 55.21 15.59 15.93
CA VAL A 211 56.55 15.27 16.42
C VAL A 211 57.37 14.84 15.21
N GLU A 212 58.20 15.78 14.76
CA GLU A 212 59.43 15.49 14.01
C GLU A 212 60.33 14.60 14.88
N GLY A 213 60.88 13.53 14.30
CA GLY A 213 61.72 12.59 15.03
C GLY A 213 62.24 11.46 14.15
N GLU A 214 63.35 11.75 13.49
CA GLU A 214 64.28 10.88 12.77
C GLU A 214 64.60 9.54 13.47
N THR A 215 64.65 8.41 12.74
CA THR A 215 65.77 7.43 12.71
C THR A 215 65.48 6.16 11.85
N ARG A 216 66.51 5.72 11.12
CA ARG A 216 66.64 4.45 10.38
C ARG A 216 66.84 3.26 11.35
N GLY A 217 66.37 2.06 10.98
CA GLY A 217 67.03 0.80 11.38
C GLY A 217 66.16 -0.43 11.65
N SER A 218 66.32 -1.45 10.80
CA SER A 218 66.29 -2.92 10.98
C SER A 218 65.05 -3.67 11.49
N ASP A 219 64.63 -4.62 10.65
CA ASP A 219 64.22 -6.02 10.91
C ASP A 219 63.50 -6.38 12.21
N GLY A 220 62.30 -6.94 12.04
CA GLY A 220 61.54 -7.58 13.11
C GLY A 220 60.22 -8.12 12.62
N ASP A 221 60.27 -9.28 11.98
CA ASP A 221 59.12 -10.13 11.64
C ASP A 221 58.21 -10.30 12.87
N THR A 222 57.01 -9.73 12.83
CA THR A 222 55.95 -10.00 13.80
C THR A 222 54.71 -10.46 13.04
N PRO A 223 54.08 -11.59 13.43
CA PRO A 223 52.93 -12.10 12.72
C PRO A 223 51.80 -11.08 12.85
N GLY A 224 51.30 -10.61 11.70
CA GLY A 224 50.19 -9.68 11.61
C GLY A 224 49.00 -10.20 12.39
N ASN A 225 48.65 -9.49 13.47
CA ASN A 225 47.34 -9.55 14.08
C ASN A 225 46.33 -9.02 13.05
N TYR A 226 45.81 -9.92 12.23
CA TYR A 226 44.63 -9.68 11.40
C TYR A 226 43.43 -9.57 12.36
N THR A 227 43.18 -8.39 12.91
CA THR A 227 41.88 -8.08 13.50
C THR A 227 40.89 -7.95 12.34
N PRO A 228 39.83 -8.76 12.25
CA PRO A 228 38.84 -8.62 11.19
C PRO A 228 38.18 -7.23 11.29
N ASP A 229 38.50 -6.37 10.33
CA ASP A 229 37.73 -5.26 9.77
C ASP A 229 36.63 -4.60 10.64
N THR A 230 36.98 -4.14 11.84
CA THR A 230 36.18 -3.12 12.53
C THR A 230 36.09 -1.84 11.70
N HIS A 231 37.10 -1.57 10.86
CA HIS A 231 37.18 -0.42 9.97
C HIS A 231 36.13 -0.45 8.84
N LEU A 232 35.83 -1.61 8.25
CA LEU A 232 34.80 -1.74 7.21
C LEU A 232 33.39 -1.54 7.78
N VAL A 233 33.13 -2.07 8.98
CA VAL A 233 31.85 -1.84 9.69
C VAL A 233 31.68 -0.35 9.99
N TYR A 234 32.73 0.32 10.47
CA TYR A 234 32.71 1.77 10.72
C TYR A 234 32.50 2.61 9.45
N LEU A 235 33.16 2.26 8.34
CA LEU A 235 32.97 2.93 7.05
C LEU A 235 31.57 2.69 6.47
N ALA A 236 31.04 1.47 6.62
CA ALA A 236 29.68 1.12 6.24
C ALA A 236 28.63 1.89 7.08
N MET A 237 28.87 2.09 8.39
CA MET A 237 28.02 2.90 9.26
C MET A 237 28.00 4.40 8.90
N ARG A 238 28.99 4.90 8.13
CA ARG A 238 29.00 6.27 7.59
C ARG A 238 28.03 6.43 6.41
N ASN A 239 27.69 5.35 5.71
CA ASN A 239 26.69 5.36 4.65
C ASN A 239 25.27 5.36 5.26
N ARG A 240 24.52 6.43 5.01
CA ARG A 240 23.16 6.63 5.54
C ARG A 240 22.18 5.52 5.15
N TRP A 241 22.36 4.89 3.99
CA TRP A 241 21.49 3.82 3.50
C TRP A 241 21.78 2.48 4.19
N VAL A 242 23.05 2.19 4.46
CA VAL A 242 23.46 1.05 5.29
C VAL A 242 22.87 1.20 6.69
N LYS A 243 23.03 2.39 7.29
CA LYS A 243 22.47 2.70 8.60
C LYS A 243 20.94 2.54 8.61
N LEU A 244 20.24 2.96 7.54
CA LEU A 244 18.80 2.79 7.40
C LEU A 244 18.40 1.30 7.40
N GLY A 245 19.09 0.47 6.62
CA GLY A 245 18.84 -0.97 6.59
C GLY A 245 19.07 -1.65 7.94
N LEU A 246 20.18 -1.34 8.62
CA LEU A 246 20.47 -1.87 9.96
C LEU A 246 19.45 -1.39 11.01
N ALA A 247 19.08 -0.10 10.96
CA ALA A 247 18.05 0.45 11.82
C ALA A 247 16.71 -0.28 11.63
N ALA A 248 16.37 -0.63 10.39
CA ALA A 248 15.17 -1.38 10.09
C ALA A 248 15.19 -2.79 10.70
N GLY A 249 16.28 -3.54 10.50
CA GLY A 249 16.44 -4.87 11.09
C GLY A 249 16.37 -4.87 12.62
N ILE A 250 17.07 -3.93 13.28
CA ILE A 250 17.04 -3.79 14.75
C ILE A 250 15.61 -3.47 15.23
N SER A 251 14.94 -2.52 14.58
CA SER A 251 13.58 -2.11 14.98
C SER A 251 12.58 -3.26 14.85
N VAL A 252 12.65 -4.02 13.76
CA VAL A 252 11.78 -5.19 13.54
C VAL A 252 12.03 -6.28 14.59
N ALA A 253 13.28 -6.49 15.01
CA ALA A 253 13.62 -7.50 16.02
C ALA A 253 13.19 -7.12 17.45
N ILE A 254 13.09 -5.83 17.77
CA ILE A 254 12.71 -5.34 19.10
C ILE A 254 11.34 -5.89 19.52
N TYR A 255 10.34 -5.84 18.64
CA TYR A 255 8.96 -6.18 19.00
C TYR A 255 8.74 -7.63 19.41
N PRO A 256 9.14 -8.66 18.64
CA PRO A 256 8.97 -10.04 19.10
C PRO A 256 9.75 -10.33 20.38
N ILE A 257 10.92 -9.73 20.57
CA ILE A 257 11.69 -9.89 21.82
C ILE A 257 10.94 -9.25 22.99
N LEU A 258 10.39 -8.05 22.81
CA LEU A 258 9.58 -7.40 23.84
C LEU A 258 8.34 -8.21 24.20
N PHE A 259 7.59 -8.70 23.20
CA PHE A 259 6.44 -9.57 23.43
C PHE A 259 6.83 -10.83 24.20
N LEU A 260 7.95 -11.47 23.84
CA LEU A 260 8.43 -12.66 24.54
C LEU A 260 8.79 -12.35 26.00
N TRP A 261 9.61 -11.34 26.24
CA TRP A 261 10.11 -11.05 27.60
C TRP A 261 9.03 -10.58 28.56
N THR A 262 8.07 -9.81 28.06
CA THR A 262 6.94 -9.35 28.85
C THR A 262 5.97 -10.49 29.15
N ASP A 263 5.72 -11.39 28.19
CA ASP A 263 4.89 -12.57 28.42
C ASP A 263 5.50 -13.54 29.46
N LEU A 264 6.84 -13.70 29.47
CA LEU A 264 7.53 -14.52 30.47
C LEU A 264 7.29 -14.04 31.92
N ILE A 265 6.98 -12.76 32.12
CA ILE A 265 6.65 -12.18 33.42
C ILE A 265 5.15 -11.89 33.58
N GLY A 266 4.31 -12.37 32.67
CA GLY A 266 2.86 -12.20 32.69
C GLY A 266 2.38 -10.77 32.40
N LEU A 267 3.19 -9.96 31.71
CA LEU A 267 2.90 -8.58 31.38
C LEU A 267 2.41 -8.46 29.93
N HIS A 268 1.21 -7.91 29.74
CA HIS A 268 0.61 -7.67 28.44
C HIS A 268 0.35 -6.17 28.24
N LEU A 269 1.27 -5.50 27.56
CA LEU A 269 1.29 -4.04 27.43
C LEU A 269 0.29 -3.49 26.39
N GLY A 270 -0.28 -4.34 25.54
CA GLY A 270 -1.20 -3.94 24.47
C GLY A 270 -0.63 -2.84 23.59
N ALA A 271 -1.43 -1.79 23.35
CA ALA A 271 -1.03 -0.66 22.50
C ALA A 271 0.28 0.02 22.93
N LEU A 272 0.70 -0.10 24.20
CA LEU A 272 1.96 0.48 24.67
C LEU A 272 3.20 -0.14 23.98
N TYR A 273 3.12 -1.39 23.49
CA TYR A 273 4.20 -1.96 22.67
C TYR A 273 4.48 -1.12 21.42
N ALA A 274 3.47 -0.50 20.82
CA ALA A 274 3.62 0.32 19.62
C ALA A 274 4.20 1.71 19.91
N TRP A 275 4.05 2.21 21.14
CA TRP A 275 4.46 3.57 21.51
C TRP A 275 5.80 3.62 22.24
N ILE A 276 6.07 2.69 23.16
CA ILE A 276 7.24 2.76 24.04
C ILE A 276 8.56 2.77 23.25
N PRO A 277 8.87 1.79 22.38
CA PRO A 277 10.16 1.75 21.68
C PRO A 277 10.45 2.99 20.81
N PRO A 278 9.52 3.47 19.96
CA PRO A 278 9.81 4.62 19.12
C PRO A 278 9.81 5.94 19.89
N LEU A 279 8.99 6.11 20.94
CA LEU A 279 9.06 7.31 21.79
C LEU A 279 10.36 7.35 22.59
N ALA A 280 10.81 6.21 23.15
CA ALA A 280 12.12 6.12 23.79
C ALA A 280 13.24 6.49 22.80
N GLY A 281 13.17 5.97 21.57
CA GLY A 281 14.11 6.32 20.50
C GLY A 281 14.10 7.82 20.17
N ALA A 282 12.91 8.43 20.07
CA ALA A 282 12.76 9.87 19.81
C ALA A 282 13.37 10.72 20.94
N VAL A 283 13.12 10.36 22.21
CA VAL A 283 13.68 11.04 23.39
C VAL A 283 15.21 10.93 23.39
N LEU A 284 15.78 9.76 23.11
CA LEU A 284 17.23 9.57 23.03
C LEU A 284 17.87 10.44 21.94
N LEU A 285 17.25 10.49 20.76
CA LEU A 285 17.73 11.34 19.66
C LEU A 285 17.62 12.82 20.02
N LEU A 286 16.49 13.25 20.56
CA LEU A 286 16.27 14.64 20.99
C LEU A 286 17.32 15.06 22.03
N TRP A 287 17.54 14.23 23.05
CA TRP A 287 18.55 14.49 24.07
C TRP A 287 19.95 14.65 23.47
N LYS A 288 20.33 13.79 22.52
CA LYS A 288 21.61 13.90 21.80
C LYS A 288 21.71 15.21 21.00
N TYR A 289 20.65 15.58 20.29
CA TYR A 289 20.62 16.83 19.50
C TYR A 289 20.69 18.06 20.40
N VAL A 290 19.95 18.09 21.52
CA VAL A 290 20.01 19.17 22.51
C VAL A 290 21.42 19.28 23.08
N LYS A 291 22.04 18.15 23.48
CA LYS A 291 23.43 18.15 23.97
C LYS A 291 24.41 18.72 22.93
N ALA A 292 24.29 18.31 21.67
CA ALA A 292 25.13 18.83 20.58
C ALA A 292 24.90 20.32 20.28
N TRP A 293 23.65 20.80 20.42
CA TRP A 293 23.30 22.22 20.31
C TRP A 293 24.03 23.04 21.36
N HIS A 294 23.91 22.64 22.63
CA HIS A 294 24.55 23.33 23.75
C HIS A 294 26.08 23.34 23.64
N GLN A 295 26.67 22.32 23.01
CA GLN A 295 28.11 22.22 22.76
C GLN A 295 28.58 23.01 21.52
N GLY A 296 27.70 23.77 20.85
CA GLY A 296 28.05 24.58 19.67
C GLY A 296 28.38 23.76 18.41
N ALA A 297 28.21 22.44 18.44
CA ALA A 297 28.54 21.52 17.35
C ALA A 297 27.55 21.58 16.17
N LEU A 298 26.37 22.19 16.37
CA LEU A 298 25.33 22.30 15.33
C LEU A 298 25.56 23.39 14.28
N LYS A 299 26.63 24.21 14.39
CA LYS A 299 26.95 25.28 13.42
C LYS A 299 27.27 24.78 12.00
N LYS A 300 27.32 23.46 11.76
CA LYS A 300 27.58 22.85 10.44
C LYS A 300 26.58 21.74 10.07
N LEU A 301 25.28 21.89 10.36
CA LEU A 301 24.27 21.01 9.77
C LEU A 301 24.07 21.36 8.28
N ARG A 302 25.03 20.98 7.42
CA ARG A 302 24.82 20.99 5.97
C ARG A 302 24.02 19.75 5.60
N LEU A 303 22.87 19.93 4.97
CA LEU A 303 22.17 18.83 4.32
C LEU A 303 23.12 18.25 3.25
N PRO A 304 23.50 16.96 3.36
CA PRO A 304 24.32 16.35 2.33
C PRO A 304 23.55 16.38 1.01
N GLY A 305 24.21 16.87 -0.05
CA GLY A 305 23.63 16.89 -1.39
C GLY A 305 23.20 15.49 -1.82
N ILE A 306 22.12 15.41 -2.60
CA ILE A 306 21.67 14.16 -3.22
C ILE A 306 22.58 13.90 -4.42
N GLN A 307 23.36 12.81 -4.38
CA GLN A 307 24.15 12.35 -5.51
C GLN A 307 23.25 11.63 -6.52
N LEU A 308 23.73 11.45 -7.76
CA LEU A 308 22.97 10.73 -8.79
C LEU A 308 22.60 9.31 -8.34
N ALA A 309 23.50 8.62 -7.63
CA ALA A 309 23.25 7.29 -7.06
C ALA A 309 22.11 7.31 -6.02
N ASP A 310 22.04 8.35 -5.18
CA ASP A 310 20.94 8.51 -4.23
C ASP A 310 19.61 8.75 -4.93
N ALA A 311 19.61 9.55 -6.00
CA ALA A 311 18.42 9.80 -6.81
C ALA A 311 17.95 8.52 -7.50
N ALA A 312 18.86 7.70 -8.04
CA ALA A 312 18.55 6.41 -8.63
C ALA A 312 17.95 5.44 -7.61
N LEU A 313 18.54 5.33 -6.42
CA LEU A 313 18.02 4.49 -5.34
C LEU A 313 16.62 4.93 -4.90
N LEU A 314 16.42 6.24 -4.68
CA LEU A 314 15.11 6.79 -4.32
C LEU A 314 14.05 6.55 -5.40
N PHE A 315 14.43 6.65 -6.68
CA PHE A 315 13.54 6.36 -7.80
C PHE A 315 13.14 4.88 -7.80
N VAL A 316 14.09 3.96 -7.67
CA VAL A 316 13.81 2.51 -7.59
C VAL A 316 12.94 2.19 -6.38
N LEU A 317 13.24 2.72 -5.20
CA LEU A 317 12.41 2.55 -4.01
C LEU A 317 10.99 3.10 -4.22
N GLY A 318 10.86 4.26 -4.87
CA GLY A 318 9.57 4.84 -5.25
C GLY A 318 8.76 3.91 -6.16
N LEU A 319 9.40 3.30 -7.16
CA LEU A 319 8.75 2.32 -8.04
C LEU A 319 8.35 1.06 -7.28
N VAL A 320 9.19 0.54 -6.40
CA VAL A 320 8.87 -0.63 -5.56
C VAL A 320 7.67 -0.33 -4.67
N ILE A 321 7.67 0.81 -3.97
CA ILE A 321 6.55 1.22 -3.10
C ILE A 321 5.26 1.34 -3.92
N LEU A 322 5.32 2.07 -5.05
CA LEU A 322 4.17 2.29 -5.91
C LEU A 322 3.58 0.97 -6.42
N THR A 323 4.41 0.10 -6.98
CA THR A 323 3.95 -1.19 -7.53
C THR A 323 3.38 -2.11 -6.46
N ARG A 324 4.02 -2.19 -5.28
CA ARG A 324 3.57 -3.04 -4.17
C ARG A 324 2.22 -2.59 -3.61
N PHE A 325 2.05 -1.28 -3.39
CA PHE A 325 0.80 -0.74 -2.85
C PHE A 325 -0.32 -0.73 -3.89
N TRP A 326 0.01 -0.48 -5.16
CA TRP A 326 -0.96 -0.48 -6.24
C TRP A 326 -1.64 -1.85 -6.43
N VAL A 327 -0.91 -2.96 -6.25
CA VAL A 327 -1.46 -4.31 -6.40
C VAL A 327 -2.44 -4.65 -5.27
N ILE A 328 -2.17 -4.21 -4.04
CA ILE A 328 -3.01 -4.56 -2.88
C ILE A 328 -4.18 -3.60 -2.65
N ARG A 329 -4.22 -2.44 -3.33
CA ARG A 329 -5.18 -1.36 -3.08
C ARG A 329 -6.66 -1.76 -3.12
N SER A 330 -6.98 -2.79 -3.90
CA SER A 330 -8.35 -3.27 -4.11
C SER A 330 -8.65 -4.57 -3.37
N LEU A 331 -7.71 -5.08 -2.58
CA LEU A 331 -7.91 -6.30 -1.82
C LEU A 331 -8.60 -5.97 -0.50
N PRO A 332 -9.83 -6.46 -0.26
CA PRO A 332 -10.51 -6.26 1.02
C PRO A 332 -9.88 -7.11 2.13
N LEU A 333 -9.29 -8.25 1.77
CA LEU A 333 -8.72 -9.26 2.64
C LEU A 333 -7.42 -9.78 2.01
N PRO A 334 -6.47 -10.30 2.80
CA PRO A 334 -5.30 -10.95 2.23
C PRO A 334 -5.69 -12.25 1.54
N MET A 335 -4.98 -12.56 0.45
CA MET A 335 -5.28 -13.72 -0.38
C MET A 335 -4.69 -15.00 0.23
N TRP A 336 -5.25 -16.15 -0.15
CA TRP A 336 -4.81 -17.51 0.22
C TRP A 336 -5.01 -17.89 1.70
N GLY A 337 -5.03 -19.19 1.98
CA GLY A 337 -5.33 -19.74 3.31
C GLY A 337 -4.38 -19.28 4.42
N ASP A 338 -3.07 -19.28 4.15
CA ASP A 338 -2.05 -18.91 5.16
C ASP A 338 -2.23 -17.48 5.66
N SER A 339 -2.61 -16.55 4.78
CA SER A 339 -2.80 -15.16 5.18
C SER A 339 -3.98 -14.98 6.12
N TYR A 340 -5.05 -15.79 5.99
CA TYR A 340 -6.13 -15.81 6.97
C TYR A 340 -5.64 -16.27 8.34
N GLN A 341 -4.80 -17.32 8.37
CA GLN A 341 -4.21 -17.80 9.61
C GLN A 341 -3.33 -16.74 10.27
N HIS A 342 -2.51 -16.03 9.48
CA HIS A 342 -1.70 -14.90 9.98
C HIS A 342 -2.55 -13.76 10.55
N THR A 343 -3.64 -13.40 9.86
CA THR A 343 -4.58 -12.40 10.36
C THR A 343 -5.23 -12.85 11.66
N MET A 344 -5.64 -14.11 11.77
CA MET A 344 -6.24 -14.66 13.00
C MET A 344 -5.26 -14.65 14.18
N MET A 345 -3.99 -15.03 13.97
CA MET A 345 -2.97 -14.96 15.03
C MET A 345 -2.73 -13.51 15.47
N ALA A 346 -2.63 -12.57 14.52
CA ALA A 346 -2.48 -11.15 14.84
C ALA A 346 -3.71 -10.59 15.59
N GLN A 347 -4.92 -11.03 15.25
CA GLN A 347 -6.14 -10.70 15.98
C GLN A 347 -6.08 -11.19 17.43
N LEU A 348 -5.68 -12.44 17.65
CA LEU A 348 -5.52 -12.98 19.00
C LEU A 348 -4.45 -12.25 19.82
N LEU A 349 -3.36 -11.78 19.19
CA LEU A 349 -2.38 -10.91 19.85
C LEU A 349 -3.00 -9.58 20.30
N VAL A 350 -3.81 -8.98 19.44
CA VAL A 350 -4.49 -7.71 19.74
C VAL A 350 -5.52 -7.89 20.87
N ASP A 351 -6.33 -8.94 20.79
CA ASP A 351 -7.41 -9.22 21.75
C ASP A 351 -6.88 -9.52 23.16
N ASN A 352 -5.71 -10.16 23.26
CA ASN A 352 -5.05 -10.46 24.54
C ASN A 352 -4.04 -9.38 24.97
N GLY A 353 -3.81 -8.34 24.15
CA GLY A 353 -2.83 -7.30 24.43
C GLY A 353 -1.37 -7.80 24.49
N GLY A 354 -1.06 -8.97 23.92
CA GLY A 354 0.21 -9.67 24.10
C GLY A 354 0.19 -11.07 23.47
N LEU A 355 1.15 -11.92 23.86
CA LEU A 355 1.07 -13.34 23.53
C LEU A 355 -0.09 -14.00 24.26
N PHE A 356 -0.56 -15.11 23.72
CA PHE A 356 -1.78 -15.78 24.18
C PHE A 356 -1.58 -17.29 24.20
N ASN A 357 -2.36 -17.97 25.03
CA ASN A 357 -2.36 -19.44 25.11
C ASN A 357 -3.61 -20.06 24.47
N SER A 358 -4.75 -19.36 24.52
CA SER A 358 -6.04 -19.86 24.02
C SER A 358 -6.34 -19.32 22.62
N TRP A 359 -6.66 -20.21 21.68
CA TRP A 359 -7.06 -19.85 20.31
C TRP A 359 -8.58 -19.65 20.17
N LYS A 360 -9.33 -19.73 21.27
CA LYS A 360 -10.79 -19.50 21.23
C LYS A 360 -11.09 -18.05 20.83
N PRO A 361 -12.18 -17.81 20.06
CA PRO A 361 -13.20 -18.77 19.64
C PRO A 361 -12.85 -19.55 18.36
N TYR A 362 -11.67 -19.33 17.75
CA TYR A 362 -11.33 -19.87 16.44
C TYR A 362 -10.95 -21.35 16.46
N ALA A 363 -10.25 -21.80 17.52
CA ALA A 363 -9.88 -23.20 17.69
C ALA A 363 -9.73 -23.58 19.16
N GLU A 364 -9.91 -24.85 19.50
CA GLU A 364 -9.72 -25.39 20.85
C GLU A 364 -8.25 -25.74 21.15
N LEU A 365 -7.32 -24.90 20.70
CA LEU A 365 -5.89 -25.04 20.99
C LEU A 365 -5.54 -24.21 22.24
N THR A 366 -4.76 -24.81 23.13
CA THR A 366 -4.37 -24.22 24.43
C THR A 366 -2.87 -23.89 24.52
N THR A 367 -2.13 -24.09 23.43
CA THR A 367 -0.70 -23.78 23.35
C THR A 367 -0.41 -23.00 22.06
N PHE A 368 0.48 -22.02 22.15
CA PHE A 368 0.98 -21.30 20.98
C PHE A 368 2.27 -21.94 20.48
N THR A 369 2.20 -22.67 19.36
CA THR A 369 3.34 -23.44 18.80
C THR A 369 3.91 -22.83 17.51
N TYR A 370 3.49 -21.62 17.15
CA TYR A 370 3.88 -20.96 15.91
C TYR A 370 4.89 -19.84 16.13
N HIS A 371 5.52 -19.35 15.05
CA HIS A 371 6.35 -18.16 15.14
C HIS A 371 5.47 -16.89 15.15
N PHE A 372 5.70 -15.98 16.11
CA PHE A 372 4.87 -14.78 16.27
C PHE A 372 5.51 -13.48 15.78
N GLY A 373 6.71 -13.55 15.19
CA GLY A 373 7.47 -12.37 14.75
C GLY A 373 6.64 -11.44 13.87
N PHE A 374 6.16 -11.95 12.73
CA PHE A 374 5.30 -11.20 11.82
C PHE A 374 4.01 -10.69 12.49
N HIS A 375 3.34 -11.55 13.27
CA HIS A 375 2.09 -11.21 13.97
C HIS A 375 2.25 -10.05 14.95
N SER A 376 3.37 -10.00 15.67
CA SER A 376 3.67 -8.89 16.59
C SER A 376 3.81 -7.55 15.85
N LEU A 377 4.41 -7.56 14.66
CA LEU A 377 4.54 -6.37 13.80
C LEU A 377 3.19 -5.92 13.24
N VAL A 378 2.31 -6.87 12.88
CA VAL A 378 0.93 -6.57 12.48
C VAL A 378 0.15 -5.94 13.63
N ALA A 379 0.25 -6.48 14.84
CA ALA A 379 -0.46 -5.99 16.01
C ALA A 379 -0.07 -4.54 16.37
N ILE A 380 1.23 -4.22 16.40
CA ILE A 380 1.68 -2.85 16.70
C ILE A 380 1.29 -1.85 15.60
N PHE A 381 1.30 -2.28 14.34
CA PHE A 381 0.88 -1.45 13.23
C PHE A 381 -0.63 -1.18 13.29
N HIS A 382 -1.41 -2.20 13.64
CA HIS A 382 -2.83 -2.07 13.94
C HIS A 382 -3.09 -1.07 15.08
N TRP A 383 -2.39 -1.17 16.22
CA TRP A 383 -2.62 -0.27 17.36
C TRP A 383 -2.40 1.21 17.04
N ILE A 384 -1.52 1.56 16.09
CA ILE A 384 -1.35 2.96 15.65
C ILE A 384 -2.34 3.34 14.54
N THR A 385 -2.50 2.48 13.52
CA THR A 385 -3.28 2.83 12.33
C THR A 385 -4.79 2.65 12.50
N GLN A 386 -5.21 1.82 13.46
CA GLN A 386 -6.60 1.40 13.68
C GLN A 386 -7.24 0.75 12.43
N LEU A 387 -6.42 0.24 11.51
CA LEU A 387 -6.88 -0.56 10.38
C LEU A 387 -7.43 -1.91 10.85
N SER A 388 -8.34 -2.53 10.12
CA SER A 388 -8.73 -3.91 10.43
C SER A 388 -7.51 -4.84 10.32
N LEU A 389 -7.46 -5.90 11.13
CA LEU A 389 -6.34 -6.84 11.12
C LEU A 389 -6.04 -7.43 9.73
N PRO A 390 -7.03 -7.80 8.89
CA PRO A 390 -6.75 -8.22 7.51
C PRO A 390 -6.00 -7.16 6.69
N GLN A 391 -6.36 -5.88 6.85
CA GLN A 391 -5.69 -4.78 6.17
C GLN A 391 -4.29 -4.55 6.76
N SER A 392 -4.14 -4.56 8.09
CA SER A 392 -2.83 -4.46 8.74
C SER A 392 -1.89 -5.58 8.27
N THR A 393 -2.38 -6.82 8.14
CA THR A 393 -1.62 -7.95 7.59
C THR A 393 -1.14 -7.68 6.17
N LEU A 394 -2.02 -7.20 5.28
CA LEU A 394 -1.66 -6.82 3.91
C LEU A 394 -0.56 -5.75 3.87
N TRP A 395 -0.76 -4.65 4.61
CA TRP A 395 0.15 -3.51 4.60
C TRP A 395 1.50 -3.86 5.19
N VAL A 396 1.55 -4.52 6.35
CA VAL A 396 2.82 -4.92 6.99
C VAL A 396 3.59 -5.89 6.12
N GLY A 397 2.92 -6.83 5.44
CA GLY A 397 3.57 -7.72 4.47
C GLY A 397 4.30 -6.95 3.36
N GLN A 398 3.67 -5.93 2.77
CA GLN A 398 4.31 -5.10 1.74
C GLN A 398 5.40 -4.19 2.32
N ILE A 399 5.19 -3.62 3.51
CA ILE A 399 6.19 -2.78 4.19
C ILE A 399 7.47 -3.58 4.46
N LEU A 400 7.36 -4.81 4.97
CA LEU A 400 8.53 -5.67 5.21
C LEU A 400 9.25 -6.03 3.91
N ASN A 401 8.51 -6.26 2.81
CA ASN A 401 9.11 -6.44 1.48
C ASN A 401 9.91 -5.21 1.03
N ILE A 402 9.38 -4.00 1.25
CA ILE A 402 10.09 -2.75 0.94
C ILE A 402 11.35 -2.62 1.80
N LEU A 403 11.26 -2.88 3.11
CA LEU A 403 12.40 -2.83 4.02
C LEU A 403 13.47 -3.87 3.66
N ALA A 404 13.08 -5.06 3.21
CA ALA A 404 14.03 -6.08 2.75
C ALA A 404 14.88 -5.60 1.58
N VAL A 405 14.29 -4.88 0.61
CA VAL A 405 15.04 -4.27 -0.51
C VAL A 405 16.06 -3.25 0.00
N ILE A 406 15.71 -2.46 1.02
CA ILE A 406 16.63 -1.50 1.64
C ILE A 406 17.81 -2.21 2.32
N VAL A 407 17.62 -3.41 2.87
CA VAL A 407 18.67 -4.21 3.53
C VAL A 407 19.60 -4.92 2.54
N ILE A 408 19.14 -5.20 1.31
CA ILE A 408 20.00 -5.80 0.27
C ILE A 408 21.14 -4.86 -0.13
N TYR A 409 20.91 -3.54 -0.11
CA TYR A 409 21.95 -2.56 -0.45
C TYR A 409 23.20 -2.65 0.47
N PRO A 410 23.08 -2.59 1.81
CA PRO A 410 24.21 -2.82 2.70
C PRO A 410 24.88 -4.18 2.49
N LEU A 411 24.10 -5.23 2.23
CA LEU A 411 24.67 -6.56 1.97
C LEU A 411 25.52 -6.57 0.70
N ALA A 412 25.04 -5.97 -0.39
CA ALA A 412 25.79 -5.83 -1.63
C ALA A 412 27.06 -5.00 -1.44
N MET A 413 26.98 -3.89 -0.70
CA MET A 413 28.15 -3.08 -0.35
C MET A 413 29.18 -3.86 0.46
N LEU A 414 28.74 -4.71 1.41
CA LEU A 414 29.64 -5.54 2.21
C LEU A 414 30.33 -6.63 1.38
N ILE A 415 29.63 -7.21 0.41
CA ILE A 415 30.16 -8.33 -0.39
C ILE A 415 31.05 -7.85 -1.53
N PHE A 416 30.64 -6.80 -2.25
CA PHE A 416 31.27 -6.40 -3.52
C PHE A 416 32.24 -5.21 -3.42
N ASN A 417 32.24 -4.51 -2.28
CA ASN A 417 33.10 -3.34 -2.08
C ASN A 417 34.33 -3.67 -1.20
N ASN A 418 34.72 -4.96 -1.19
CA ASN A 418 35.99 -5.47 -0.64
C ASN A 418 37.15 -5.17 -1.59
#